data_AF-A0A7W1UFK9-F1
#
_entry.id   AF-A0A7W1UFK9-F1
#
_cell.length_a   1.000
_cell.length_b   1.000
_cell.length_c   1.000
_cell.angle_alpha   90.00
_cell.angle_beta   90.00
_cell.angle_gamma   90.00
#
_symmetry.space_group_name_H-M   'P 1'
#
loop_
_entity.id
_entity.type
_entity.pdbx_description
1 polymer ?
#
loop_
_entity_poly.entity_id
_entity_poly.type
_entity_poly.pdbx_seq_one_letter_code
_entity_poly.pdbx_strand_id
1 'polypeptide(L)'
;MNNDIFYSAFGMKRCVWLQMSCALIMVSTLSSCTGDRYQQQADVIKGHVEMFYGHLQSHQPDQAVADNEQIEVLALRSEERLLRRVGQMRQGERTQEWKIIKTAKETAAENWLALARYFSESQQYNKALGTYQRIIETYQGLAYQLYVDRAKTGLRDVETILDPGTLPVAPAK
;
A
#
# COMPACT_ATOMS: atom_id res chain seq x y z
N MET A 1 19.54 67.55 -34.82
CA MET A 1 18.55 67.19 -33.78
C MET A 1 18.52 65.68 -33.65
N ASN A 2 19.05 65.23 -32.51
CA ASN A 2 18.96 63.97 -31.78
C ASN A 2 18.41 62.70 -32.44
N ASN A 3 19.21 61.63 -32.32
CA ASN A 3 18.75 60.28 -31.99
C ASN A 3 19.82 59.60 -31.13
N ASP A 4 19.80 59.89 -29.83
CA ASP A 4 20.46 59.09 -28.80
C ASP A 4 19.35 58.49 -27.94
N ILE A 5 19.13 57.19 -28.09
CA ILE A 5 18.66 56.21 -27.11
C ILE A 5 18.51 54.94 -27.94
N PHE A 6 19.48 54.04 -27.81
CA PHE A 6 19.42 52.59 -27.96
C PHE A 6 20.84 52.14 -28.30
N TYR A 7 21.34 51.16 -27.55
CA TYR A 7 22.70 50.61 -27.57
C TYR A 7 23.72 51.30 -26.67
N SER A 8 23.60 51.03 -25.37
CA SER A 8 24.76 50.54 -24.60
C SER A 8 24.34 50.10 -23.21
N ALA A 9 24.28 48.79 -22.97
CA ALA A 9 24.43 48.24 -21.64
C ALA A 9 25.00 46.82 -21.67
N PHE A 10 26.32 46.78 -21.49
CA PHE A 10 27.08 45.73 -20.82
C PHE A 10 27.30 44.39 -21.52
N GLY A 11 28.42 44.35 -22.24
CA GLY A 11 29.18 43.14 -22.50
C GLY A 11 29.61 42.45 -21.20
N MET A 12 28.98 41.31 -20.92
CA MET A 12 29.45 40.36 -19.92
C MET A 12 30.36 39.32 -20.59
N LYS A 13 31.56 39.12 -20.05
CA LYS A 13 32.55 38.14 -20.56
C LYS A 13 31.97 36.72 -20.50
N ARG A 14 32.24 35.91 -21.54
CA ARG A 14 31.81 34.49 -21.69
C ARG A 14 32.05 33.62 -20.44
N CYS A 15 33.09 33.90 -19.65
CA CYS A 15 33.37 33.19 -18.38
C CYS A 15 32.32 33.41 -17.29
N VAL A 16 31.68 34.58 -17.24
CA VAL A 16 30.65 34.90 -16.22
C VAL A 16 29.35 34.13 -16.50
N TRP A 17 29.02 33.91 -17.77
CA TRP A 17 27.90 33.05 -18.19
C TRP A 17 28.14 31.57 -17.83
N LEU A 18 29.38 31.09 -17.88
CA LEU A 18 29.74 29.70 -17.53
C LEU A 18 29.70 29.45 -16.01
N GLN A 19 30.13 30.42 -15.19
CA GLN A 19 30.06 30.31 -13.73
C GLN A 19 28.62 30.39 -13.20
N MET A 20 27.77 31.24 -13.77
CA MET A 20 26.36 31.35 -13.38
C MET A 20 25.52 30.13 -13.77
N SER A 21 25.86 29.47 -14.88
CA SER A 21 25.19 28.24 -15.31
C SER A 21 25.58 27.01 -14.46
N CYS A 22 26.83 26.92 -14.00
CA CYS A 22 27.25 25.86 -13.07
C CYS A 22 26.59 25.99 -11.69
N ALA A 23 26.36 27.21 -11.20
CA ALA A 23 25.70 27.44 -9.91
C ALA A 23 24.21 27.05 -9.93
N LEU A 24 23.50 27.29 -11.04
CA LEU A 24 22.09 26.92 -11.19
C LEU A 24 21.88 25.40 -11.34
N ILE A 25 22.82 24.70 -11.98
CA ILE A 25 22.76 23.24 -12.12
C ILE A 25 23.07 22.53 -10.79
N MET A 26 23.98 23.05 -9.96
CA MET A 26 24.27 22.47 -8.65
C MET A 26 23.12 22.62 -7.64
N VAL A 27 22.36 23.73 -7.66
CA VAL A 27 21.23 23.94 -6.74
C VAL A 27 20.03 23.02 -7.05
N SER A 28 19.96 22.48 -8.27
CA SER A 28 18.81 21.69 -8.72
C SER A 28 18.87 20.20 -8.34
N THR A 29 19.98 19.73 -7.75
CA THR A 29 20.22 18.29 -7.49
C THR A 29 19.95 17.84 -6.06
N LEU A 30 19.56 18.75 -5.15
CA LEU A 30 19.39 18.42 -3.72
C LEU A 30 17.94 18.06 -3.32
N SER A 31 16.99 18.02 -4.25
CA SER A 31 15.57 17.82 -3.93
C SER A 31 15.03 16.42 -4.21
N SER A 32 15.86 15.46 -4.65
CA SER A 32 15.38 14.16 -5.15
C SER A 32 15.54 12.96 -4.21
N CYS A 33 16.05 13.13 -2.98
CA CYS A 33 16.36 11.99 -2.11
C CYS A 33 15.15 11.34 -1.41
N THR A 34 13.96 11.95 -1.40
CA THR A 34 12.80 11.40 -0.67
C THR A 34 11.82 10.63 -1.55
N GLY A 35 11.72 10.94 -2.84
CA GLY A 35 10.82 10.23 -3.78
C GLY A 35 11.22 8.78 -3.99
N ASP A 36 12.53 8.52 -4.05
CA ASP A 36 13.10 7.20 -4.36
C ASP A 36 12.73 6.13 -3.33
N ARG A 37 12.84 6.47 -2.03
CA ARG A 37 12.52 5.53 -0.93
C ARG A 37 11.05 5.08 -0.94
N TYR A 38 10.13 5.99 -1.19
CA TYR A 38 8.69 5.68 -1.19
C TYR A 38 8.30 4.85 -2.41
N GLN A 39 8.90 5.14 -3.57
CA GLN A 39 8.74 4.34 -4.77
C GLN A 39 9.25 2.92 -4.54
N GLN A 40 10.43 2.78 -3.94
CA GLN A 40 11.00 1.47 -3.59
C GLN A 40 10.07 0.64 -2.69
N GLN A 41 9.46 1.25 -1.67
CA GLN A 41 8.49 0.54 -0.82
C GLN A 41 7.25 0.09 -1.59
N ALA A 42 6.72 0.94 -2.48
CA ALA A 42 5.58 0.59 -3.32
C ALA A 42 5.93 -0.55 -4.29
N ASP A 43 7.13 -0.54 -4.86
CA ASP A 43 7.60 -1.58 -5.77
C ASP A 43 7.77 -2.93 -5.06
N VAL A 44 8.24 -2.93 -3.80
CA VAL A 44 8.32 -4.16 -2.98
C VAL A 44 6.91 -4.71 -2.69
N ILE A 45 5.96 -3.86 -2.32
CA ILE A 45 4.56 -4.30 -2.10
C ILE A 45 4.01 -4.91 -3.40
N LYS A 46 4.21 -4.23 -4.52
CA LYS A 46 3.77 -4.70 -5.84
C LYS A 46 4.38 -6.05 -6.19
N GLY A 47 5.67 -6.26 -5.97
CA GLY A 47 6.34 -7.54 -6.23
C GLY A 47 5.72 -8.69 -5.43
N HIS A 48 5.44 -8.49 -4.14
CA HIS A 48 4.75 -9.49 -3.32
C HIS A 48 3.30 -9.73 -3.76
N VAL A 49 2.59 -8.70 -4.23
CA VAL A 49 1.24 -8.87 -4.79
C VAL A 49 1.27 -9.70 -6.08
N GLU A 50 2.23 -9.45 -6.97
CA GLU A 50 2.38 -10.22 -8.20
C GLU A 50 2.70 -11.69 -7.91
N MET A 51 3.60 -11.96 -6.96
CA MET A 51 3.90 -13.32 -6.51
C MET A 51 2.69 -14.00 -5.84
N PHE A 52 1.98 -13.27 -4.96
CA PHE A 52 0.77 -13.76 -4.30
C PHE A 52 -0.25 -14.30 -5.30
N TYR A 53 -0.62 -13.49 -6.30
CA TYR A 53 -1.59 -13.91 -7.30
C TYR A 53 -1.04 -14.98 -8.24
N GLY A 54 0.26 -14.95 -8.56
CA GLY A 54 0.93 -16.00 -9.32
C GLY A 54 0.88 -17.37 -8.62
N HIS A 55 1.12 -17.40 -7.30
CA HIS A 55 1.02 -18.61 -6.49
C HIS A 55 -0.41 -19.11 -6.34
N LEU A 56 -1.40 -18.22 -6.14
CA LEU A 56 -2.82 -18.61 -6.14
C LEU A 56 -3.25 -19.24 -7.47
N GLN A 57 -2.88 -18.62 -8.60
CA GLN A 57 -3.19 -19.14 -9.94
C GLN A 57 -2.51 -20.48 -10.21
N SER A 58 -1.37 -20.73 -9.57
CA SER A 58 -0.61 -21.97 -9.68
C SER A 58 -0.97 -23.01 -8.61
N HIS A 59 -2.09 -22.83 -7.89
CA HIS A 59 -2.56 -23.70 -6.82
C HIS A 59 -1.55 -23.93 -5.68
N GLN A 60 -0.75 -22.91 -5.36
CA GLN A 60 0.24 -22.91 -4.29
C GLN A 60 -0.16 -21.94 -3.16
N PRO A 61 -1.27 -22.19 -2.44
CA PRO A 61 -1.82 -21.25 -1.47
C PRO A 61 -0.87 -20.98 -0.28
N ASP A 62 -0.03 -21.93 0.10
CA ASP A 62 0.91 -21.76 1.22
C ASP A 62 2.03 -20.75 0.87
N GLN A 63 2.42 -20.66 -0.40
CA GLN A 63 3.36 -19.64 -0.86
C GLN A 63 2.68 -18.27 -0.99
N ALA A 64 1.43 -18.24 -1.45
CA ALA A 64 0.62 -17.02 -1.44
C ALA A 64 0.47 -16.47 0.00
N VAL A 65 0.23 -17.33 0.99
CA VAL A 65 0.25 -16.96 2.41
C VAL A 65 1.57 -16.26 2.77
N ALA A 66 2.71 -16.87 2.44
CA ALA A 66 4.02 -16.33 2.75
C ALA A 66 4.27 -14.95 2.10
N ASP A 67 3.86 -14.75 0.85
CA ASP A 67 3.97 -13.46 0.16
C ASP A 67 3.13 -12.38 0.83
N ASN A 68 1.90 -12.72 1.24
CA ASN A 68 1.04 -11.75 1.90
C ASN A 68 1.54 -11.38 3.30
N GLU A 69 2.10 -12.35 4.03
CA GLU A 69 2.75 -12.11 5.32
C GLU A 69 3.95 -11.15 5.18
N GLN A 70 4.70 -11.19 4.08
CA GLN A 70 5.76 -10.21 3.83
C GLN A 70 5.21 -8.78 3.69
N ILE A 71 4.04 -8.61 3.08
CA ILE A 71 3.36 -7.31 2.99
C ILE A 71 2.95 -6.83 4.39
N GLU A 72 2.39 -7.71 5.23
CA GLU A 72 2.03 -7.38 6.62
C GLU A 72 3.26 -6.99 7.46
N VAL A 73 4.36 -7.73 7.33
CA VAL A 73 5.63 -7.44 8.01
C VAL A 73 6.19 -6.09 7.54
N LEU A 74 6.13 -5.78 6.25
CA LEU A 74 6.57 -4.50 5.72
C LEU A 74 5.74 -3.35 6.29
N ALA A 75 4.42 -3.52 6.39
CA ALA A 75 3.52 -2.53 6.96
C ALA A 75 3.83 -2.29 8.45
N LEU A 76 3.95 -3.36 9.24
CA LEU A 76 4.24 -3.31 10.66
C LEU A 76 5.58 -2.62 10.94
N ARG A 77 6.65 -3.05 10.25
CA ARG A 77 7.99 -2.43 10.39
C ARG A 77 7.99 -0.95 10.00
N SER A 78 7.20 -0.57 9.00
CA SER A 78 7.09 0.82 8.56
C SER A 78 6.34 1.67 9.58
N GLU A 79 5.25 1.14 10.14
CA GLU A 79 4.49 1.77 11.23
C GLU A 79 5.36 1.97 12.48
N GLU A 80 6.08 0.94 12.94
CA GLU A 80 6.99 1.07 14.07
C GLU A 80 8.04 2.16 13.85
N ARG A 81 8.63 2.22 12.63
CA ARG A 81 9.60 3.26 12.27
C ARG A 81 8.99 4.66 12.22
N LEU A 82 7.75 4.79 11.76
CA LEU A 82 7.02 6.05 11.75
C LEU A 82 6.79 6.50 13.19
N LEU A 83 6.23 5.65 14.04
CA LEU A 83 5.89 5.97 15.43
C LEU A 83 7.13 6.41 16.23
N ARG A 84 8.28 5.76 16.04
CA ARG A 84 9.54 6.15 16.70
C ARG A 84 10.05 7.54 16.30
N ARG A 85 9.71 8.03 15.11
CA ARG A 85 10.25 9.29 14.55
C ARG A 85 9.20 10.37 14.31
N VAL A 86 7.93 10.10 14.60
CA VAL A 86 6.79 10.95 14.23
C VAL A 86 6.94 12.38 14.73
N GLY A 87 7.50 12.59 15.93
CA GLY A 87 7.76 13.90 16.52
C GLY A 87 8.90 14.70 15.87
N GLN A 88 9.76 14.03 15.11
CA GLN A 88 10.91 14.64 14.41
C GLN A 88 10.65 14.86 12.92
N MET A 89 9.61 14.24 12.37
CA MET A 89 9.30 14.28 10.94
C MET A 89 8.52 15.55 10.55
N ARG A 90 8.67 16.00 9.30
CA ARG A 90 7.82 17.05 8.74
C ARG A 90 6.42 16.47 8.46
N GLN A 91 5.39 17.31 8.49
CA GLN A 91 4.01 16.86 8.26
C GLN A 91 3.84 16.12 6.93
N GLY A 92 4.45 16.60 5.84
CA GLY A 92 4.38 15.94 4.54
C GLY A 92 5.01 14.54 4.53
N GLU A 93 6.13 14.35 5.24
CA GLU A 93 6.80 13.05 5.35
C GLU A 93 5.95 12.06 6.15
N ARG A 94 5.34 12.52 7.26
CA ARG A 94 4.41 11.71 8.04
C ARG A 94 3.24 11.22 7.20
N THR A 95 2.60 12.15 6.48
CA THR A 95 1.45 11.81 5.63
C THR A 95 1.83 10.79 4.56
N GLN A 96 3.00 10.95 3.93
CA GLN A 96 3.44 10.06 2.86
C GLN A 96 3.79 8.65 3.39
N GLU A 97 4.56 8.53 4.47
CA GLU A 97 4.85 7.21 5.07
C GLU A 97 3.55 6.54 5.56
N TRP A 98 2.64 7.31 6.15
CA TRP A 98 1.34 6.78 6.59
C TRP A 98 0.47 6.28 5.44
N LYS A 99 0.52 6.95 4.29
CA LYS A 99 -0.17 6.50 3.07
C LYS A 99 0.33 5.12 2.63
N ILE A 100 1.64 4.89 2.63
CA ILE A 100 2.23 3.61 2.21
C ILE A 100 1.90 2.50 3.21
N ILE A 101 1.99 2.78 4.51
CA ILE A 101 1.59 1.83 5.56
C ILE A 101 0.13 1.42 5.37
N LYS A 102 -0.74 2.41 5.15
CA LYS A 102 -2.16 2.16 4.89
C LYS A 102 -2.35 1.29 3.65
N THR A 103 -1.72 1.63 2.53
CA THR A 103 -1.79 0.83 1.30
C THR A 103 -1.34 -0.61 1.54
N ALA A 104 -0.21 -0.83 2.24
CA ALA A 104 0.26 -2.17 2.53
C ALA A 104 -0.74 -2.98 3.38
N LYS A 105 -1.33 -2.38 4.42
CA LYS A 105 -2.36 -3.04 5.25
C LYS A 105 -3.63 -3.35 4.47
N GLU A 106 -4.11 -2.42 3.64
CA GLU A 106 -5.29 -2.60 2.79
C GLU A 106 -5.06 -3.70 1.74
N THR A 107 -3.89 -3.71 1.10
CA THR A 107 -3.49 -4.77 0.16
C THR A 107 -3.43 -6.13 0.85
N ALA A 108 -2.85 -6.21 2.06
CA ALA A 108 -2.78 -7.47 2.78
C ALA A 108 -4.17 -8.00 3.16
N ALA A 109 -5.08 -7.12 3.60
CA ALA A 109 -6.46 -7.49 3.89
C ALA A 109 -7.21 -8.02 2.66
N GLU A 110 -7.00 -7.37 1.50
CA GLU A 110 -7.61 -7.79 0.23
C GLU A 110 -7.10 -9.17 -0.23
N ASN A 111 -5.80 -9.40 -0.13
CA ASN A 111 -5.19 -10.68 -0.44
C ASN A 111 -5.71 -11.80 0.49
N TRP A 112 -5.87 -11.54 1.80
CA TRP A 112 -6.48 -12.51 2.71
C TRP A 112 -7.92 -12.84 2.31
N LEU A 113 -8.72 -11.86 1.87
CA LEU A 113 -10.07 -12.12 1.34
C LEU A 113 -10.02 -12.99 0.07
N ALA A 114 -9.08 -12.73 -0.83
CA ALA A 114 -8.90 -13.53 -2.04
C ALA A 114 -8.52 -14.98 -1.70
N LEU A 115 -7.62 -15.19 -0.74
CA LEU A 115 -7.23 -16.51 -0.26
C LEU A 115 -8.40 -17.26 0.40
N ALA A 116 -9.21 -16.58 1.22
CA ALA A 116 -10.39 -17.18 1.83
C ALA A 116 -11.39 -17.65 0.78
N ARG A 117 -11.64 -16.83 -0.24
CA ARG A 117 -12.51 -17.19 -1.38
C ARG A 117 -11.96 -18.37 -2.17
N TYR A 118 -10.67 -18.37 -2.46
CA TYR A 118 -9.99 -19.49 -3.11
C TYR A 118 -10.21 -20.80 -2.35
N PHE A 119 -10.07 -20.79 -1.02
CA PHE A 119 -10.34 -21.97 -0.21
C PHE A 119 -11.81 -22.38 -0.22
N SER A 120 -12.75 -21.44 -0.18
CA SER A 120 -14.19 -21.73 -0.30
C SER A 120 -14.53 -22.39 -1.64
N GLU A 121 -14.03 -21.84 -2.75
CA GLU A 121 -14.23 -22.36 -4.11
C GLU A 121 -13.58 -23.74 -4.29
N SER A 122 -12.42 -23.95 -3.66
CA SER A 122 -11.71 -25.22 -3.65
C SER A 122 -12.25 -26.23 -2.62
N GLN A 123 -13.39 -25.94 -1.99
CA GLN A 123 -14.04 -26.78 -0.96
C GLN A 123 -13.16 -27.06 0.29
N GLN A 124 -12.11 -26.27 0.50
CA GLN A 124 -11.25 -26.31 1.69
C GLN A 124 -11.87 -25.45 2.81
N TYR A 125 -13.11 -25.76 3.19
CA TYR A 125 -13.94 -24.88 4.04
C TYR A 125 -13.31 -24.56 5.40
N ASN A 126 -12.64 -25.51 6.06
CA ASN A 126 -11.96 -25.23 7.33
C ASN A 126 -10.87 -24.16 7.19
N LYS A 127 -10.13 -24.15 6.08
CA LYS A 127 -9.13 -23.12 5.80
C LYS A 127 -9.79 -21.79 5.46
N ALA A 128 -10.91 -21.81 4.72
CA ALA A 128 -11.68 -20.61 4.44
C ALA A 128 -12.21 -19.94 5.72
N LEU A 129 -12.81 -20.72 6.63
CA LEU A 129 -13.30 -20.26 7.93
C LEU A 129 -12.18 -19.59 8.73
N GLY A 130 -11.04 -20.28 8.90
CA GLY A 130 -9.90 -19.74 9.63
C GLY A 130 -9.35 -18.47 8.99
N THR A 131 -9.34 -18.38 7.65
CA THR A 131 -8.87 -17.19 6.94
C THR A 131 -9.83 -16.01 7.13
N TYR A 132 -11.15 -16.22 7.06
CA TYR A 132 -12.13 -15.16 7.35
C TYR A 132 -12.07 -14.71 8.81
N GLN A 133 -11.96 -15.63 9.77
CA GLN A 133 -11.80 -15.31 11.18
C GLN A 133 -10.56 -14.46 11.44
N ARG A 134 -9.42 -14.84 10.85
CA ARG A 134 -8.18 -14.05 10.91
C ARG A 134 -8.41 -12.61 10.47
N ILE A 135 -9.11 -12.37 9.36
CA ILE A 135 -9.37 -11.01 8.85
C ILE A 135 -10.18 -10.20 9.87
N ILE A 136 -11.23 -10.80 10.43
CA ILE A 136 -12.13 -10.17 11.41
C ILE A 136 -11.37 -9.78 12.68
N GLU A 137 -10.47 -10.65 13.15
CA GLU A 137 -9.70 -10.45 14.38
C GLU A 137 -8.54 -9.45 14.19
N THR A 138 -7.88 -9.48 13.02
CA THR A 138 -6.67 -8.70 12.75
C THR A 138 -6.98 -7.27 12.35
N TYR A 139 -7.95 -7.06 11.46
CA TYR A 139 -8.20 -5.77 10.83
C TYR A 139 -9.29 -4.99 11.56
N GLN A 140 -8.91 -4.22 12.57
CA GLN A 140 -9.86 -3.52 13.45
C GLN A 140 -10.00 -2.02 13.14
N GLY A 141 -11.18 -1.47 13.44
CA GLY A 141 -11.48 -0.05 13.33
C GLY A 141 -12.04 0.37 11.97
N LEU A 142 -12.50 1.63 11.89
CA LEU A 142 -13.27 2.14 10.75
C LEU A 142 -12.51 2.08 9.42
N ALA A 143 -11.18 2.16 9.44
CA ALA A 143 -10.37 2.10 8.24
C ALA A 143 -10.47 0.76 7.50
N TYR A 144 -10.73 -0.35 8.21
CA TYR A 144 -10.77 -1.70 7.63
C TYR A 144 -12.16 -2.34 7.64
N GLN A 145 -13.18 -1.59 8.05
CA GLN A 145 -14.55 -2.09 8.20
C GLN A 145 -15.05 -2.80 6.94
N LEU A 146 -14.74 -2.27 5.76
CA LEU A 146 -15.09 -2.89 4.47
C LEU A 146 -14.57 -4.34 4.35
N TYR A 147 -13.32 -4.58 4.75
CA TYR A 147 -12.71 -5.91 4.65
C TYR A 147 -13.31 -6.87 5.69
N VAL A 148 -13.53 -6.37 6.91
CA VAL A 148 -14.20 -7.12 7.99
C VAL A 148 -15.62 -7.52 7.60
N ASP A 149 -16.40 -6.61 7.03
CA ASP A 149 -17.78 -6.89 6.64
C ASP A 149 -17.84 -7.92 5.51
N ARG A 150 -16.92 -7.84 4.54
CA ARG A 150 -16.76 -8.86 3.50
C ARG A 150 -16.37 -10.22 4.09
N ALA A 151 -15.47 -10.24 5.07
CA ALA A 151 -15.05 -11.47 5.74
C ALA A 151 -16.20 -12.09 6.56
N LYS A 152 -16.98 -11.28 7.29
CA LYS A 152 -18.17 -11.75 8.02
C LYS A 152 -19.23 -12.35 7.11
N THR A 153 -19.44 -11.76 5.94
CA THR A 153 -20.35 -12.32 4.94
C THR A 153 -19.84 -13.65 4.42
N GLY A 154 -18.58 -13.72 3.96
CA GLY A 154 -18.01 -14.98 3.48
C GLY A 154 -17.96 -16.08 4.55
N LEU A 155 -17.71 -15.71 5.81
CA LEU A 155 -17.77 -16.64 6.95
C LEU A 155 -19.16 -17.28 7.08
N ARG A 156 -20.23 -16.46 7.09
CA ARG A 156 -21.62 -16.94 7.16
C ARG A 156 -22.00 -17.81 5.97
N ASP A 157 -21.52 -17.47 4.77
CA ASP A 157 -21.79 -18.25 3.57
C ASP A 157 -21.19 -19.65 3.69
N VAL A 158 -19.94 -19.75 4.15
CA VAL A 158 -19.27 -21.05 4.38
C VAL A 158 -19.94 -21.83 5.52
N GLU A 159 -20.30 -21.18 6.62
CA GLU A 159 -21.03 -21.80 7.73
C GLU A 159 -22.38 -22.38 7.27
N THR A 160 -23.12 -21.67 6.42
CA THR A 160 -24.38 -22.14 5.86
C THR A 160 -24.21 -23.36 4.96
N ILE A 161 -23.10 -23.45 4.22
CA ILE A 161 -22.77 -24.63 3.40
C ILE A 161 -22.49 -25.85 4.30
N LEU A 162 -21.79 -25.65 5.41
CA LEU A 162 -21.42 -26.73 6.34
C LEU A 162 -22.58 -27.18 7.23
N ASP A 163 -23.46 -26.26 7.62
CA ASP A 163 -24.66 -26.55 8.39
C ASP A 163 -25.89 -25.81 7.81
N PRO A 164 -26.56 -26.41 6.82
CA PRO A 164 -27.74 -25.80 6.19
C PRO A 164 -28.95 -25.73 7.13
N GLY A 165 -28.90 -26.35 8.32
CA GLY A 165 -29.98 -26.36 9.32
C GLY A 165 -30.14 -25.04 10.08
N THR A 166 -29.18 -24.13 9.98
CA THR A 166 -29.10 -22.88 10.76
C THR A 166 -29.76 -21.66 10.10
N LEU A 167 -30.60 -21.85 9.08
CA LEU A 167 -31.34 -20.73 8.50
C LEU A 167 -32.23 -20.06 9.57
N PRO A 168 -32.20 -18.73 9.73
CA PRO A 168 -33.16 -18.05 10.57
C PRO A 168 -34.54 -18.28 9.96
N VAL A 169 -35.36 -19.08 10.65
CA VAL A 169 -36.77 -19.28 10.33
C VAL A 169 -37.40 -17.89 10.25
N ALA A 170 -37.76 -17.46 9.03
CA ALA A 170 -38.49 -16.22 8.84
C ALA A 170 -39.77 -16.28 9.69
N PRO A 171 -40.13 -15.21 10.43
CA PRO A 171 -41.36 -15.23 11.21
C PRO A 171 -42.54 -15.43 10.26
N ALA A 172 -43.31 -16.49 10.52
CA ALA A 172 -44.57 -16.75 9.81
C ALA A 172 -45.50 -15.55 10.01
N LYS A 173 -46.02 -15.02 8.90
CA LYS A 173 -47.06 -13.99 8.90
C LYS A 173 -48.42 -14.58 9.26
#